data_AF-A0A7X7MM77-F1
#
_entry.id   AF-A0A7X7MM77-F1
#
_cell.length_a   1.000
_cell.length_b   1.000
_cell.length_c   1.000
_cell.angle_alpha   90.00
_cell.angle_beta   90.00
_cell.angle_gamma   90.00
#
_symmetry.space_group_name_H-M   'P 1'
#
loop_
_entity.id
_entity.type
_entity.pdbx_description
1 polymer ?
#
loop_
_entity_poly.entity_id
_entity_poly.type
_entity_poly.pdbx_seq_one_letter_code
_entity_poly.pdbx_strand_id
1 'polypeptide(L)'
;MIMSKTADSRVTAYSPSAKISLVFVEVTDSARELERSHLCGPTAGLIQAEALAAVALLGAELSQPEETVTLRMRVSGPVGGLLVEAGADGSLRGYTQVKVMNDLDACEELDLSCALGDQGEVQIIRSLPGKILASGVAEVSPASVVKGLEQYYRNSLQRQVLVQIAALAYGGFIDGSRGLLAECLPDGDREAFERIARFFEDGTIQESLEASASPQTLCSTLGLDDCVFQPA
;
A
#
# COMPACT_ATOMS: atom_id res chain seq x y z
N MET A 1 23.30 16.72 14.09
CA MET A 1 22.43 15.93 13.20
C MET A 1 21.05 15.98 13.83
N ILE A 2 20.12 16.78 13.29
CA ILE A 2 18.72 16.78 13.73
C ILE A 2 18.08 15.65 12.95
N MET A 3 17.82 14.51 13.58
CA MET A 3 16.94 13.52 12.98
C MET A 3 15.53 14.12 13.03
N SER A 4 15.06 14.61 11.89
CA SER A 4 13.64 14.94 11.73
C SER A 4 12.87 13.68 12.10
N LYS A 5 12.00 13.76 13.10
CA LYS A 5 11.10 12.67 13.42
C LYS A 5 10.22 12.47 12.18
N THR A 6 10.34 11.32 11.53
CA THR A 6 9.53 10.97 10.36
C THR A 6 8.04 11.07 10.74
N ALA A 7 7.22 11.72 9.90
CA ALA A 7 5.77 11.79 10.08
C ALA A 7 5.07 10.48 9.69
N ASP A 8 5.80 9.57 9.05
CA ASP A 8 5.33 8.24 8.72
C ASP A 8 4.74 7.52 9.94
N SER A 9 3.62 6.85 9.71
CA SER A 9 2.88 6.22 10.77
C SER A 9 2.17 4.97 10.27
N ARG A 10 1.91 4.07 11.22
CA ARG A 10 1.07 2.89 11.03
C ARG A 10 0.10 2.84 12.19
N VAL A 11 -1.18 2.67 11.89
CA VAL A 11 -2.23 2.57 12.91
C VAL A 11 -3.11 1.39 12.57
N THR A 12 -3.30 0.49 13.53
CA THR A 12 -4.24 -0.62 13.41
C THR A 12 -5.48 -0.29 14.24
N ALA A 13 -6.66 -0.54 13.67
CA ALA A 13 -7.93 -0.42 14.36
C ALA A 13 -8.78 -1.67 14.15
N TYR A 14 -9.68 -1.93 15.08
CA TYR A 14 -10.59 -3.06 15.02
C TYR A 14 -11.97 -2.65 15.49
N SER A 15 -13.01 -2.96 14.71
CA SER A 15 -14.41 -2.82 15.11
C SER A 15 -14.89 -4.14 15.72
N PRO A 16 -15.18 -4.21 17.04
CA PRO A 16 -15.69 -5.41 17.68
C PRO A 16 -17.08 -5.82 17.20
N SER A 17 -17.95 -4.86 16.89
CA SER A 17 -19.33 -5.14 16.49
C SER A 17 -19.41 -5.75 15.09
N ALA A 18 -18.65 -5.19 14.13
CA ALA A 18 -18.58 -5.71 12.77
C ALA A 18 -17.54 -6.83 12.58
N LYS A 19 -16.59 -6.96 13.52
CA LYS A 19 -15.37 -7.80 13.42
C LYS A 19 -14.59 -7.51 12.13
N ILE A 20 -14.33 -6.23 11.92
CA ILE A 20 -13.56 -5.72 10.79
C ILE A 20 -12.25 -5.14 11.33
N SER A 21 -11.13 -5.58 10.76
CA SER A 21 -9.81 -5.05 11.04
C SER A 21 -9.46 -3.99 10.00
N LEU A 22 -8.81 -2.91 10.44
CA LEU A 22 -8.36 -1.82 9.59
C LEU A 22 -6.87 -1.57 9.86
N VAL A 23 -6.10 -1.38 8.81
CA VAL A 23 -4.70 -0.94 8.88
C VAL A 23 -4.57 0.32 8.05
N PHE A 24 -4.10 1.39 8.69
CA PHE A 24 -3.78 2.66 8.07
C PHE A 24 -2.28 2.83 8.05
N VAL A 25 -1.73 3.29 6.92
CA VAL A 25 -0.32 3.65 6.80
C VAL A 25 -0.17 5.01 6.15
N GLU A 26 0.82 5.77 6.60
CA GLU A 26 1.35 6.95 5.95
C GLU A 26 2.85 6.76 5.83
N VAL A 27 3.36 6.81 4.59
CA VAL A 27 4.78 6.55 4.26
C VAL A 27 5.37 7.67 3.41
N THR A 28 4.79 8.87 3.50
CA THR A 28 5.12 10.03 2.68
C THR A 28 6.60 10.41 2.77
N ASP A 29 7.18 10.44 3.98
CA ASP A 29 8.57 10.85 4.16
C ASP A 29 9.54 9.78 3.66
N SER A 30 9.26 8.50 3.92
CA SER A 30 10.04 7.37 3.35
C SER A 30 9.99 7.35 1.83
N ALA A 31 8.81 7.59 1.23
CA ALA A 31 8.65 7.66 -0.22
C ALA A 31 9.46 8.81 -0.83
N ARG A 32 9.40 10.01 -0.23
CA ARG A 32 10.21 11.17 -0.65
C ARG A 32 11.72 10.90 -0.55
N GLU A 33 12.17 10.28 0.54
CA GLU A 33 13.59 9.98 0.73
C GLU A 33 14.08 8.97 -0.31
N LEU A 34 13.27 7.95 -0.63
CA LEU A 34 13.60 6.97 -1.64
C LEU A 34 13.55 7.54 -3.07
N GLU A 35 12.56 8.38 -3.39
CA GLU A 35 12.49 9.12 -4.66
C GLU A 35 13.80 9.90 -4.90
N ARG A 36 14.23 10.68 -3.89
CA ARG A 36 15.46 11.48 -3.94
C ARG A 36 16.71 10.62 -4.03
N SER A 37 16.81 9.59 -3.20
CA SER A 37 17.97 8.71 -3.14
C SER A 37 18.18 7.92 -4.43
N HIS A 38 17.09 7.57 -5.12
CA HIS A 38 17.13 6.83 -6.38
C HIS A 38 17.07 7.70 -7.63
N LEU A 39 16.98 9.03 -7.49
CA LEU A 39 16.82 9.98 -8.59
C LEU A 39 15.66 9.59 -9.52
N CYS A 40 14.53 9.21 -8.91
CA CYS A 40 13.33 8.84 -9.65
C CYS A 40 12.74 10.08 -10.33
N GLY A 41 12.28 9.90 -11.58
CA GLY A 41 11.35 10.81 -12.22
C GLY A 41 9.94 10.67 -11.63
N PRO A 42 9.04 11.64 -11.88
CA PRO A 42 7.73 11.71 -11.23
C PRO A 42 6.91 10.43 -11.33
N THR A 43 6.87 9.80 -12.51
CA THR A 43 6.08 8.58 -12.75
C THR A 43 6.63 7.41 -11.95
N ALA A 44 7.95 7.21 -11.98
CA ALA A 44 8.59 6.13 -11.22
C ALA A 44 8.51 6.37 -9.71
N GLY A 45 8.61 7.62 -9.27
CA GLY A 45 8.44 8.03 -7.88
C GLY A 45 7.04 7.69 -7.36
N LEU A 46 5.99 8.01 -8.11
CA LEU A 46 4.61 7.67 -7.72
C LEU A 46 4.37 6.16 -7.63
N ILE A 47 4.84 5.39 -8.61
CA ILE A 47 4.75 3.92 -8.57
C ILE A 47 5.49 3.35 -7.35
N GLN A 48 6.66 3.90 -7.04
CA GLN A 48 7.41 3.52 -5.85
C GLN A 48 6.65 3.88 -4.57
N ALA A 49 6.03 5.05 -4.51
CA ALA A 49 5.25 5.52 -3.38
C ALA A 49 4.03 4.63 -3.13
N GLU A 50 3.27 4.26 -4.17
CA GLU A 50 2.16 3.30 -4.06
C GLU A 50 2.62 1.94 -3.53
N ALA A 51 3.73 1.42 -4.09
CA ALA A 51 4.26 0.14 -3.67
C ALA A 51 4.77 0.16 -2.22
N LEU A 52 5.37 1.27 -1.77
CA LEU A 52 5.80 1.43 -0.39
C LEU A 52 4.62 1.39 0.59
N ALA A 53 3.51 2.08 0.27
CA ALA A 53 2.30 2.00 1.08
C ALA A 53 1.76 0.56 1.11
N ALA A 54 1.73 -0.12 -0.03
CA ALA A 54 1.27 -1.51 -0.12
C ALA A 54 2.11 -2.46 0.75
N VAL A 55 3.45 -2.35 0.72
CA VAL A 55 4.31 -3.21 1.54
C VAL A 55 4.28 -2.82 3.02
N ALA A 56 4.05 -1.55 3.35
CA ALA A 56 3.83 -1.11 4.73
C ALA A 56 2.53 -1.69 5.32
N LEU A 57 1.45 -1.79 4.52
CA LEU A 57 0.22 -2.49 4.91
C LEU A 57 0.49 -3.96 5.23
N LEU A 58 1.23 -4.67 4.37
CA LEU A 58 1.66 -6.05 4.64
C LEU A 58 2.55 -6.13 5.89
N GLY A 59 3.44 -5.15 6.07
CA GLY A 59 4.38 -5.04 7.18
C GLY A 59 3.70 -4.90 8.55
N ALA A 60 2.44 -4.46 8.58
CA ALA A 60 1.61 -4.42 9.79
C ALA A 60 1.39 -5.79 10.44
N GLU A 61 1.54 -6.87 9.67
CA GLU A 61 1.29 -8.25 10.12
C GLU A 61 2.56 -9.01 10.50
N LEU A 62 3.72 -8.35 10.47
CA LEU A 62 4.98 -8.92 10.91
C LEU A 62 4.98 -9.01 12.44
N SER A 63 5.32 -10.20 12.94
CA SER A 63 5.21 -10.51 14.38
C SER A 63 6.52 -10.93 15.01
N GLN A 64 7.48 -11.35 14.19
CA GLN A 64 8.79 -11.77 14.65
C GLN A 64 9.81 -10.63 14.49
N PRO A 65 10.72 -10.44 15.47
CA PRO A 65 11.89 -9.60 15.27
C PRO A 65 12.66 -10.04 14.01
N GLU A 66 13.17 -9.09 13.24
CA GLU A 66 13.90 -9.32 11.98
C GLU A 66 13.07 -9.97 10.85
N GLU A 67 11.76 -10.16 11.04
CA GLU A 67 10.89 -10.56 9.95
C GLU A 67 10.77 -9.44 8.92
N THR A 68 10.72 -9.84 7.65
CA THR A 68 10.56 -8.94 6.51
C THR A 68 9.44 -9.46 5.62
N VAL A 69 8.76 -8.53 4.95
CA VAL A 69 7.88 -8.83 3.82
C VAL A 69 8.34 -8.06 2.60
N THR A 70 8.60 -8.79 1.52
CA THR A 70 8.99 -8.24 0.21
C THR A 70 7.81 -8.34 -0.74
N LEU A 71 7.48 -7.25 -1.43
CA LEU A 71 6.60 -7.23 -2.59
C LEU A 71 7.47 -6.97 -3.83
N ARG A 72 7.53 -7.95 -4.73
CA ARG A 72 8.17 -7.81 -6.04
C ARG A 72 7.09 -7.84 -7.11
N MET A 73 7.06 -6.84 -7.97
CA MET A 73 6.15 -6.79 -9.10
C MET A 73 6.93 -6.72 -10.40
N ARG A 74 6.55 -7.56 -11.38
CA ARG A 74 7.01 -7.46 -12.76
C ARG A 74 5.84 -7.04 -13.62
N VAL A 75 6.09 -6.19 -14.60
CA VAL A 75 5.01 -5.64 -15.43
C VAL A 75 5.42 -5.52 -16.89
N SER A 76 4.43 -5.48 -17.78
CA SER A 76 4.64 -5.37 -19.23
C SER A 76 4.98 -3.95 -19.72
N GLY A 77 4.69 -2.93 -18.92
CA GLY A 77 4.94 -1.53 -19.25
C GLY A 77 6.41 -1.09 -19.07
N PRO A 78 6.75 0.14 -19.48
CA PRO A 78 8.11 0.65 -19.55
C PRO A 78 8.83 0.74 -18.20
N VAL A 79 8.11 0.73 -17.07
CA VAL A 79 8.77 0.70 -15.74
C VAL A 79 9.49 -0.63 -15.48
N GLY A 80 9.09 -1.71 -16.17
CA GLY A 80 9.64 -3.08 -16.07
C GLY A 80 9.25 -3.83 -14.80
N GLY A 81 9.12 -3.11 -13.68
CA GLY A 81 8.71 -3.66 -12.40
C GLY A 81 9.26 -2.87 -11.23
N LEU A 82 9.11 -3.44 -10.03
CA LEU A 82 9.60 -2.88 -8.78
C LEU A 82 9.86 -3.96 -7.74
N LEU A 83 10.64 -3.61 -6.72
CA LEU A 83 10.79 -4.38 -5.50
C LEU A 83 10.73 -3.43 -4.32
N VAL A 84 9.88 -3.71 -3.36
CA VAL A 84 9.77 -3.00 -2.08
C VAL A 84 9.75 -4.00 -0.94
N GLU A 85 10.22 -3.59 0.23
CA GLU A 85 10.30 -4.43 1.41
C GLU A 85 10.00 -3.61 2.67
N ALA A 86 9.27 -4.21 3.60
CA ALA A 86 9.04 -3.71 4.94
C ALA A 86 9.65 -4.67 5.98
N GLY A 87 10.31 -4.12 6.99
CA GLY A 87 10.78 -4.84 8.18
C GLY A 87 9.79 -4.74 9.34
N ALA A 88 9.87 -5.68 10.28
CA ALA A 88 9.05 -5.68 11.49
C ALA A 88 9.27 -4.44 12.40
N ASP A 89 10.41 -3.77 12.24
CA ASP A 89 10.77 -2.50 12.91
C ASP A 89 10.18 -1.26 12.22
N GLY A 90 9.40 -1.44 11.15
CA GLY A 90 8.83 -0.35 10.35
C GLY A 90 9.79 0.23 9.32
N SER A 91 10.99 -0.34 9.14
CA SER A 91 11.90 0.08 8.08
C SER A 91 11.33 -0.24 6.71
N LEU A 92 11.54 0.67 5.76
CA LEU A 92 11.09 0.54 4.38
C LEU A 92 12.26 0.71 3.42
N ARG A 93 12.29 -0.09 2.36
CA ARG A 93 13.25 0.06 1.25
C ARG A 93 12.62 -0.41 -0.05
N GLY A 94 13.13 0.07 -1.18
CA GLY A 94 12.71 -0.45 -2.47
C GLY A 94 13.12 0.41 -3.64
N TYR A 95 12.85 -0.09 -4.84
CA TYR A 95 13.21 0.56 -6.09
C TYR A 95 12.30 0.07 -7.24
N THR A 96 11.97 0.95 -8.18
CA THR A 96 11.52 0.59 -9.53
C THR A 96 12.70 0.19 -10.43
N GLN A 97 12.46 -0.66 -11.43
CA GLN A 97 13.49 -1.12 -12.37
C GLN A 97 13.96 0.00 -13.32
N VAL A 98 13.03 0.78 -13.86
CA VAL A 98 13.33 2.03 -14.58
C VAL A 98 13.02 3.24 -13.70
N LYS A 99 13.95 4.20 -13.67
CA LYS A 99 13.91 5.38 -12.78
C LYS A 99 13.34 6.61 -13.43
N VAL A 100 13.51 6.77 -14.73
CA VAL A 100 13.08 7.96 -15.48
C VAL A 100 12.43 7.49 -16.77
N MET A 101 11.26 8.03 -17.08
CA MET A 101 10.47 7.68 -18.26
C MET A 101 10.06 9.00 -18.92
N ASN A 102 11.00 9.66 -19.61
CA ASN A 102 10.86 11.04 -20.11
C ASN A 102 9.53 11.32 -20.83
N ASP A 103 9.03 10.38 -21.64
CA ASP A 103 7.78 10.55 -22.39
C ASP A 103 6.55 10.61 -21.46
N LEU A 104 6.57 9.84 -20.36
CA LEU A 104 5.51 9.84 -19.35
C LEU A 104 5.68 10.97 -18.35
N ASP A 105 6.92 11.25 -17.96
CA ASP A 105 7.28 12.30 -16.99
C ASP A 105 7.02 13.73 -17.55
N ALA A 106 6.88 13.87 -18.86
CA ALA A 106 6.55 15.14 -19.53
C ALA A 106 5.04 15.39 -19.66
N CYS A 107 4.18 14.42 -19.33
CA CYS A 107 2.73 14.59 -19.35
C CYS A 107 2.25 15.51 -18.21
N GLU A 108 1.16 16.24 -18.43
CA GLU A 108 0.54 17.06 -17.38
C GLU A 108 -0.07 16.20 -16.28
N GLU A 109 -0.67 15.07 -16.66
CA GLU A 109 -1.21 14.06 -15.76
C GLU A 109 -0.35 12.79 -15.80
N LEU A 110 0.02 12.30 -14.61
CA LEU A 110 0.84 11.11 -14.46
C LEU A 110 -0.04 9.86 -14.44
N ASP A 111 -0.35 9.33 -15.61
CA ASP A 111 -1.08 8.06 -15.73
C ASP A 111 -0.16 6.86 -15.50
N LEU A 112 -0.22 6.29 -14.30
CA LEU A 112 0.61 5.14 -13.92
C LEU A 112 0.28 3.88 -14.74
N SER A 113 -0.93 3.78 -15.31
CA SER A 113 -1.33 2.62 -16.11
C SER A 113 -0.47 2.50 -17.38
N CYS A 114 -0.07 3.63 -17.98
CA CYS A 114 0.85 3.66 -19.12
C CYS A 114 2.25 3.12 -18.76
N ALA A 115 2.70 3.36 -17.53
CA ALA A 115 3.99 2.90 -17.04
C ALA A 115 3.99 1.43 -16.61
N LEU A 116 2.89 0.96 -16.02
CA LEU A 116 2.70 -0.42 -15.57
C LEU A 116 2.31 -1.36 -16.73
N GLY A 117 1.49 -0.90 -17.67
CA GLY A 117 0.94 -1.72 -18.74
C GLY A 117 -0.14 -2.70 -18.28
N ASP A 118 -0.56 -3.59 -19.18
CA ASP A 118 -1.73 -4.44 -18.94
C ASP A 118 -1.44 -5.67 -18.09
N GLN A 119 -0.28 -6.30 -18.25
CA GLN A 119 0.04 -7.55 -17.56
C GLN A 119 1.03 -7.31 -16.43
N GLY A 120 0.75 -7.87 -15.25
CA GLY A 120 1.66 -7.88 -14.13
C GLY A 120 1.64 -9.17 -13.32
N GLU A 121 2.76 -9.47 -12.67
CA GLU A 121 2.94 -10.55 -11.71
C GLU A 121 3.41 -9.93 -10.39
N VAL A 122 2.62 -10.08 -9.33
CA VAL A 122 2.98 -9.65 -7.97
C VAL A 122 3.35 -10.86 -7.14
N GLN A 123 4.58 -10.89 -6.63
CA GLN A 123 5.08 -11.89 -5.71
C GLN A 123 5.27 -11.26 -4.33
N ILE A 124 4.68 -11.87 -3.31
CA ILE A 124 4.83 -11.46 -1.91
C ILE A 124 5.55 -12.57 -1.15
N ILE A 125 6.62 -12.21 -0.45
CA ILE A 125 7.50 -13.14 0.27
C ILE A 125 7.63 -12.64 1.71
N ARG A 126 7.28 -13.49 2.69
CA ARG A 126 7.62 -13.27 4.09
C ARG A 126 8.85 -14.09 4.45
N SER A 127 9.82 -13.49 5.11
CA SER A 127 11.09 -14.17 5.44
C SER A 127 11.70 -13.69 6.75
N LEU A 128 12.50 -14.57 7.33
CA LEU A 128 13.53 -14.27 8.33
C LEU A 128 14.91 -14.38 7.67
N PRO A 129 15.98 -13.89 8.32
CA PRO A 129 17.34 -14.12 7.85
C PRO A 129 17.61 -15.61 7.56
N GLY A 130 17.88 -15.93 6.29
CA GLY A 130 18.17 -17.29 5.82
C GLY A 130 16.95 -18.23 5.69
N LYS A 131 15.71 -17.76 5.87
CA LYS A 131 14.52 -18.61 5.81
C LYS A 131 13.30 -17.90 5.21
N ILE A 132 12.72 -18.48 4.16
CA ILE A 132 11.40 -18.07 3.65
C ILE A 132 10.32 -18.70 4.56
N LEU A 133 9.42 -17.86 5.06
CA LEU A 133 8.27 -18.26 5.88
C LEU A 133 7.05 -18.55 5.02
N ALA A 134 6.77 -17.67 4.06
CA ALA A 134 5.67 -17.80 3.13
C ALA A 134 6.00 -17.11 1.80
N SER A 135 5.42 -17.59 0.70
CA SER A 135 5.49 -16.94 -0.60
C SER A 135 4.16 -17.15 -1.32
N GLY A 136 3.66 -16.11 -1.99
CA GLY A 136 2.51 -16.18 -2.88
C GLY A 136 2.74 -15.36 -4.13
N VAL A 137 2.03 -15.71 -5.21
CA VAL A 137 2.09 -15.03 -6.50
C VAL A 137 0.66 -14.74 -6.95
N ALA A 138 0.45 -13.58 -7.56
CA ALA A 138 -0.82 -13.14 -8.13
C ALA A 138 -0.59 -12.54 -9.52
N GLU A 139 -1.38 -12.98 -10.50
CA GLU A 139 -1.40 -12.42 -11.86
C GLU A 139 -2.46 -11.32 -11.95
N VAL A 140 -2.05 -10.12 -12.34
CA VAL A 140 -2.90 -8.93 -12.34
C VAL A 140 -3.03 -8.35 -13.75
N SER A 141 -4.28 -8.21 -14.19
CA SER A 141 -4.64 -7.62 -15.48
C SER A 141 -5.90 -6.75 -15.33
N PRO A 142 -5.84 -5.42 -15.52
CA PRO A 142 -4.63 -4.62 -15.76
C PRO A 142 -3.65 -4.66 -14.58
N ALA A 143 -2.37 -4.38 -14.84
CA ALA A 143 -1.33 -4.41 -13.81
C ALA A 143 -1.60 -3.34 -12.74
N SER A 144 -1.68 -3.77 -11.48
CA SER A 144 -1.94 -2.87 -10.35
C SER A 144 -1.38 -3.47 -9.06
N VAL A 145 -0.69 -2.65 -8.27
CA VAL A 145 -0.17 -3.05 -6.95
C VAL A 145 -1.32 -3.42 -6.02
N VAL A 146 -2.37 -2.59 -5.96
CA VAL A 146 -3.56 -2.79 -5.12
C VAL A 146 -4.24 -4.11 -5.45
N LYS A 147 -4.54 -4.37 -6.74
CA LYS A 147 -5.15 -5.63 -7.17
C LYS A 147 -4.28 -6.84 -6.82
N GLY A 148 -2.96 -6.71 -6.92
CA GLY A 148 -2.03 -7.77 -6.57
C GLY A 148 -2.07 -8.13 -5.09
N LEU A 149 -2.17 -7.11 -4.23
CA LEU A 149 -2.36 -7.29 -2.79
C LEU A 149 -3.68 -8.01 -2.50
N GLU A 150 -4.80 -7.52 -3.02
CA GLU A 150 -6.11 -8.10 -2.79
C GLU A 150 -6.21 -9.56 -3.28
N GLN A 151 -5.66 -9.85 -4.47
CA GLN A 151 -5.60 -11.21 -4.99
C GLN A 151 -4.70 -12.11 -4.15
N TYR A 152 -3.56 -11.61 -3.65
CA TYR A 152 -2.71 -12.38 -2.75
C TYR A 152 -3.45 -12.76 -1.46
N TYR A 153 -4.07 -11.79 -0.79
CA TYR A 153 -4.87 -12.04 0.41
C TYR A 153 -5.99 -13.04 0.14
N ARG A 154 -6.71 -12.88 -0.97
CA ARG A 154 -7.82 -13.77 -1.35
C ARG A 154 -7.35 -15.18 -1.67
N ASN A 155 -6.36 -15.34 -2.53
CA ASN A 155 -6.01 -16.63 -3.11
C ASN A 155 -4.98 -17.39 -2.27
N SER A 156 -4.03 -16.69 -1.64
CA SER A 156 -2.97 -17.31 -0.84
C SER A 156 -3.35 -17.43 0.64
N LEU A 157 -4.09 -16.44 1.18
CA LEU A 157 -4.43 -16.40 2.61
C LEU A 157 -5.91 -16.67 2.90
N GLN A 158 -6.77 -16.76 1.88
CA GLN A 158 -8.22 -16.96 2.04
C GLN A 158 -8.88 -15.87 2.91
N ARG A 159 -8.32 -14.65 2.87
CA ARG A 159 -8.79 -13.48 3.63
C ARG A 159 -9.52 -12.52 2.68
N GLN A 160 -10.67 -12.02 3.13
CA GLN A 160 -11.43 -11.02 2.37
C GLN A 160 -10.98 -9.63 2.79
N VAL A 161 -10.32 -8.93 1.87
CA VAL A 161 -9.78 -7.59 2.10
C VAL A 161 -10.23 -6.64 1.00
N LEU A 162 -10.27 -5.35 1.36
CA LEU A 162 -10.37 -4.20 0.47
C LEU A 162 -9.11 -3.36 0.71
N VAL A 163 -8.47 -2.91 -0.35
CA VAL A 163 -7.26 -2.09 -0.26
C VAL A 163 -7.43 -0.81 -1.09
N GLN A 164 -7.15 0.34 -0.48
CA GLN A 164 -7.05 1.62 -1.17
C GLN A 164 -5.69 2.24 -0.87
N ILE A 165 -5.04 2.80 -1.89
CA ILE A 165 -3.77 3.50 -1.76
C ILE A 165 -3.89 4.81 -2.54
N ALA A 166 -3.46 5.90 -1.91
CA ALA A 166 -3.36 7.21 -2.54
C ALA A 166 -1.90 7.67 -2.50
N ALA A 167 -1.29 7.79 -3.67
CA ALA A 167 -0.01 8.45 -3.85
C ALA A 167 -0.20 9.75 -4.65
N LEU A 168 0.31 10.84 -4.12
CA LEU A 168 0.14 12.19 -4.67
C LEU A 168 1.48 12.76 -5.04
N ALA A 169 1.53 13.50 -6.14
CA ALA A 169 2.68 14.29 -6.53
C ALA A 169 2.28 15.75 -6.75
N TYR A 170 3.15 16.67 -6.34
CA TYR A 170 3.02 18.10 -6.60
C TYR A 170 4.36 18.65 -7.12
N GLY A 171 4.32 19.36 -8.25
CA GLY A 171 5.53 19.90 -8.88
C GLY A 171 6.55 18.84 -9.28
N GLY A 172 6.11 17.60 -9.55
CA GLY A 172 6.97 16.48 -9.92
C GLY A 172 7.63 15.74 -8.76
N PHE A 173 7.25 16.05 -7.52
CA PHE A 173 7.78 15.38 -6.32
C PHE A 173 6.64 14.76 -5.52
N ILE A 174 6.93 13.69 -4.77
CA ILE A 174 5.95 13.08 -3.88
C ILE A 174 5.43 14.09 -2.85
N ASP A 175 4.12 14.23 -2.78
CA ASP A 175 3.40 15.05 -1.81
C ASP A 175 2.75 14.23 -0.69
N GLY A 176 2.29 13.01 -1.01
CA GLY A 176 1.67 12.10 -0.05
C GLY A 176 1.74 10.65 -0.51
N SER A 177 1.84 9.71 0.44
CA SER A 177 1.61 8.29 0.19
C SER A 177 0.94 7.64 1.39
N ARG A 178 -0.31 7.21 1.21
CA ARG A 178 -1.16 6.67 2.28
C ARG A 178 -1.91 5.44 1.79
N GLY A 179 -2.20 4.54 2.72
CA GLY A 179 -2.92 3.31 2.41
C GLY A 179 -3.90 2.93 3.52
N LEU A 180 -4.98 2.28 3.11
CA LEU A 180 -5.95 1.62 3.98
C LEU A 180 -6.15 0.19 3.49
N LEU A 181 -6.00 -0.77 4.41
CA LEU A 181 -6.47 -2.14 4.25
C LEU A 181 -7.63 -2.38 5.23
N ALA A 182 -8.77 -2.81 4.71
CA ALA A 182 -9.90 -3.26 5.50
C ALA A 182 -10.10 -4.77 5.31
N GLU A 183 -10.20 -5.52 6.40
CA GLU A 183 -10.40 -6.97 6.39
C GLU A 183 -11.66 -7.36 7.13
N CYS A 184 -12.50 -8.19 6.51
CA CYS A 184 -13.56 -8.90 7.20
C CYS A 184 -13.05 -10.22 7.77
N LEU A 185 -13.05 -10.34 9.10
CA LEU A 185 -12.68 -11.59 9.78
C LEU A 185 -13.64 -12.74 9.40
N PRO A 186 -13.23 -14.03 9.57
CA PRO A 186 -14.01 -15.19 9.13
C PRO A 186 -15.47 -15.18 9.60
N ASP A 187 -15.70 -14.75 10.84
CA ASP A 187 -17.00 -14.67 11.51
C ASP A 187 -17.54 -13.23 11.64
N GLY A 188 -17.05 -12.32 10.81
CA GLY A 188 -17.45 -10.92 10.76
C GLY A 188 -18.72 -10.64 9.97
N ASP A 189 -19.23 -9.42 10.13
CA ASP A 189 -20.45 -8.95 9.49
C ASP A 189 -20.21 -8.67 8.00
N ARG A 190 -20.67 -9.60 7.16
CA ARG A 190 -20.55 -9.52 5.71
C ARG A 190 -21.37 -8.38 5.13
N GLU A 191 -22.53 -8.06 5.70
CA GLU A 191 -23.35 -6.95 5.20
C GLU A 191 -22.67 -5.61 5.51
N ALA A 192 -22.04 -5.47 6.68
CA ALA A 192 -21.21 -4.31 6.99
C ALA A 192 -20.03 -4.18 6.02
N PHE A 193 -19.34 -5.28 5.74
CA PHE A 193 -18.22 -5.27 4.82
C PHE A 193 -18.63 -4.91 3.38
N GLU A 194 -19.78 -5.40 2.91
CA GLU A 194 -20.34 -5.00 1.60
C GLU A 194 -20.75 -3.52 1.55
N ARG A 195 -21.25 -2.95 2.66
CA ARG A 195 -21.48 -1.50 2.74
C ARG A 195 -20.16 -0.73 2.66
N ILE A 196 -19.13 -1.20 3.36
CA ILE A 196 -17.79 -0.61 3.34
C ILE A 196 -17.20 -0.63 1.93
N ALA A 197 -17.34 -1.74 1.20
CA ALA A 197 -16.86 -1.87 -0.17
C ALA A 197 -17.39 -0.75 -1.10
N ARG A 198 -18.62 -0.27 -0.90
CA ARG A 198 -19.18 0.81 -1.72
C ARG A 198 -18.41 2.12 -1.60
N PHE A 199 -17.83 2.42 -0.44
CA PHE A 199 -17.00 3.62 -0.25
C PHE A 199 -15.63 3.51 -0.94
N PHE A 200 -15.14 2.29 -1.16
CA PHE A 200 -13.94 2.05 -1.97
C PHE A 200 -14.29 2.19 -3.46
N GLU A 201 -15.44 1.66 -3.87
CA GLU A 201 -15.91 1.70 -5.27
C GLU A 201 -16.30 3.10 -5.75
N ASP A 202 -16.91 3.92 -4.89
CA ASP A 202 -17.41 5.26 -5.24
C ASP A 202 -16.36 6.38 -5.11
N GLY A 203 -15.14 6.06 -4.65
CA GLY A 203 -14.04 7.00 -4.51
C GLY A 203 -13.95 7.72 -3.16
N THR A 204 -14.92 7.54 -2.26
CA THR A 204 -14.94 8.21 -0.94
C THR A 204 -13.66 7.97 -0.14
N ILE A 205 -13.14 6.74 -0.15
CA ILE A 205 -11.90 6.41 0.57
C ILE A 205 -10.67 7.00 -0.10
N GLN A 206 -10.63 7.04 -1.43
CA GLN A 206 -9.55 7.68 -2.17
C GLN A 206 -9.46 9.17 -1.77
N GLU A 207 -10.57 9.91 -1.87
CA GLU A 207 -10.63 11.32 -1.50
C GLU A 207 -10.24 11.55 -0.04
N SER A 208 -10.65 10.66 0.87
CA SER A 208 -10.31 10.75 2.29
C SER A 208 -8.80 10.56 2.54
N LEU A 209 -8.15 9.63 1.83
CA LEU A 209 -6.70 9.43 1.93
C LEU A 209 -5.91 10.60 1.31
N GLU A 210 -6.40 11.15 0.20
CA GLU A 210 -5.80 12.33 -0.43
C GLU A 210 -5.89 13.56 0.48
N ALA A 211 -7.04 13.76 1.13
CA ALA A 211 -7.28 14.81 2.11
C ALA A 211 -6.56 14.58 3.46
N SER A 212 -5.77 13.52 3.59
CA SER A 212 -5.05 13.17 4.82
C SER A 212 -5.98 13.01 6.03
N ALA A 213 -7.17 12.43 5.83
CA ALA A 213 -8.13 12.19 6.89
C ALA A 213 -7.51 11.32 7.99
N SER A 214 -7.81 11.65 9.26
CA SER A 214 -7.30 10.86 10.38
C SER A 214 -7.91 9.45 10.38
N PRO A 215 -7.23 8.44 10.97
CA PRO A 215 -7.78 7.11 11.14
C PRO A 215 -9.17 7.10 11.81
N GLN A 216 -9.40 8.00 12.77
CA GLN A 216 -10.72 8.15 13.43
C GLN A 216 -11.79 8.63 12.44
N THR A 217 -11.45 9.60 11.59
CA THR A 217 -12.38 10.12 10.59
C THR A 217 -12.72 9.02 9.58
N LEU A 218 -11.72 8.26 9.11
CA LEU A 218 -11.93 7.14 8.20
C LEU A 218 -12.82 6.05 8.81
N CYS A 219 -12.62 5.69 10.09
CA CYS A 219 -13.51 4.76 10.79
C CYS A 219 -14.96 5.27 10.82
N SER A 220 -15.19 6.54 11.14
CA SER A 220 -16.52 7.14 11.14
C SER A 220 -17.14 7.21 9.74
N THR A 221 -16.36 7.53 8.70
CA THR A 221 -16.82 7.49 7.29
C THR A 221 -17.31 6.09 6.91
N LEU A 222 -16.62 5.06 7.38
CA LEU A 222 -16.99 3.66 7.17
C LEU A 222 -18.16 3.17 8.04
N GLY A 223 -18.68 4.02 8.94
CA GLY A 223 -19.73 3.65 9.90
C GLY A 223 -19.23 2.71 11.01
N LEU A 224 -17.94 2.77 11.35
CA LEU A 224 -17.27 1.95 12.35
C LEU A 224 -16.86 2.79 13.57
N ASP A 225 -17.82 3.47 14.20
CA ASP A 225 -17.56 4.37 15.34
C ASP A 225 -17.11 3.62 16.62
N ASP A 226 -17.25 2.30 16.66
CA ASP A 226 -16.79 1.44 17.75
C ASP A 226 -15.34 0.97 17.61
N CYS A 227 -14.60 1.49 16.62
CA CYS A 227 -13.22 1.12 16.39
C CYS A 227 -12.32 1.38 17.61
N VAL A 228 -11.61 0.32 18.01
CA VAL A 228 -10.55 0.36 19.02
C VAL A 228 -9.21 0.44 18.31
N PHE A 229 -8.43 1.47 18.65
CA PHE A 229 -7.10 1.70 18.07
C PHE A 229 -6.04 0.98 18.89
N GLN A 230 -5.17 0.24 18.21
CA GLN A 230 -4.00 -0.40 18.81
C GLN A 230 -2.78 0.51 18.65
N PRO A 231 -1.95 0.66 19.70
CA PRO A 231 -0.68 1.36 19.57
C PRO A 231 0.26 0.61 18.61
N ALA A 232 1.01 1.38 17.83
CA ALA A 232 1.95 0.91 16.81
C ALA A 232 3.18 0.21 17.40
#